data_AF-A0A0K8RHN9-F1
#
_entry.id   AF-A0A0K8RHN9-F1
#
_cell.length_a   1.000
_cell.length_b   1.000
_cell.length_c   1.000
_cell.angle_alpha   90.00
_cell.angle_beta   90.00
_cell.angle_gamma   90.00
#
_symmetry.space_group_name_H-M   'P 1'
#
loop_
_entity.id
_entity.type
_entity.pdbx_description
1 polymer ?
#
loop_
_entity_poly.entity_id
_entity_poly.type
_entity_poly.pdbx_seq_one_letter_code
_entity_poly.pdbx_strand_id
1 'polypeptide(L)'
;MDIRWTLAYFSFSVLLVLGDAQKSSEPATPKQAKVQKTPQSSNSATAKTNQAAPNKTPASAPTSPSTAPSTDPEICELSKKGSQIALQSLQCTLQHLPETIAGKWNAHMQAGKQKDSDLLKEICDAKEQNEDPEFMKKFSDDEKGMVNDTSILCRIRHTAPSECKVLQLVVA
;
A
#
# COMPACT_ATOMS: atom_id res chain seq x y z
N MET A 1 -30.40 -32.46 6.09
CA MET A 1 -29.20 -32.94 6.83
C MET A 1 -29.49 -32.76 8.31
N ASP A 2 -29.68 -33.87 9.02
CA ASP A 2 -30.05 -33.88 10.44
C ASP A 2 -28.95 -33.26 11.31
N ILE A 3 -29.36 -32.38 12.22
CA ILE A 3 -28.50 -31.68 13.19
C ILE A 3 -27.64 -32.65 14.03
N ARG A 4 -28.10 -33.89 14.15
CA ARG A 4 -27.38 -34.97 14.84
C ARG A 4 -26.05 -35.34 14.15
N TRP A 5 -25.93 -35.10 12.84
CA TRP A 5 -24.71 -35.42 12.08
C TRP A 5 -23.65 -34.31 12.14
N THR A 6 -24.09 -33.06 12.32
CA THR A 6 -23.19 -31.88 12.37
C THR A 6 -22.35 -31.86 13.66
N LEU A 7 -22.87 -32.36 14.78
CA LEU A 7 -22.17 -32.35 16.07
C LEU A 7 -20.96 -33.30 16.09
N ALA A 8 -21.06 -34.46 15.42
CA ALA A 8 -19.98 -35.44 15.34
C ALA A 8 -18.77 -34.92 14.54
N TYR A 9 -19.02 -34.14 13.49
CA TYR A 9 -17.96 -33.54 12.66
C TYR A 9 -17.20 -32.44 13.39
N PHE A 10 -17.90 -31.64 14.20
CA PHE A 10 -17.29 -30.58 14.98
C PHE A 10 -16.38 -31.15 16.08
N SER A 11 -16.79 -32.23 16.75
CA SER A 11 -15.98 -32.88 17.78
C SER A 11 -14.71 -33.56 17.24
N PHE A 12 -14.73 -34.10 16.01
CA PHE A 12 -13.56 -34.75 15.42
C PHE A 12 -12.48 -33.75 14.98
N SER A 13 -12.87 -32.53 14.60
CA SER A 13 -11.94 -31.51 14.10
C SER A 13 -11.05 -30.90 15.20
N VAL A 14 -11.52 -30.88 16.46
CA VAL A 14 -10.77 -30.30 17.59
C VAL A 14 -9.60 -31.20 18.01
N LEU A 15 -9.68 -32.52 17.77
CA LEU A 15 -8.59 -33.44 18.12
C LEU A 15 -7.40 -33.38 17.15
N LEU A 16 -7.59 -32.92 15.91
CA LEU A 16 -6.51 -32.80 14.93
C LEU A 16 -5.65 -31.54 15.09
N VAL A 17 -6.12 -30.53 15.83
CA VAL A 17 -5.38 -29.28 16.07
C VAL A 17 -4.50 -29.35 17.34
N LEU A 18 -4.67 -30.38 18.18
CA LEU A 18 -3.99 -30.52 19.46
C LEU A 18 -2.83 -31.55 19.44
N GLY A 19 -2.20 -31.74 18.29
CA GLY A 19 -1.22 -32.79 18.07
C GLY A 19 0.01 -32.38 17.25
N ASP A 20 0.64 -31.24 17.56
CA ASP A 20 2.05 -31.01 17.16
C ASP A 20 2.74 -29.92 18.00
N ALA A 21 2.54 -29.96 19.32
CA ALA A 21 3.34 -29.18 20.26
C ALA A 21 4.32 -30.12 20.97
N GLN A 22 5.46 -30.43 20.34
CA GLN A 22 6.62 -30.89 21.10
C GLN A 22 7.97 -30.53 20.45
N LYS A 23 8.85 -29.99 21.32
CA LYS A 23 10.33 -29.93 21.28
C LYS A 23 10.93 -28.59 20.79
N SER A 24 11.33 -27.69 21.70
CA SER A 24 12.60 -27.61 22.48
C SER A 24 13.60 -26.67 21.78
N SER A 25 13.68 -25.39 22.18
CA SER A 25 14.66 -24.80 23.12
C SER A 25 16.11 -24.75 22.62
N GLU A 26 16.60 -23.56 22.21
CA GLU A 26 17.88 -22.97 22.66
C GLU A 26 17.98 -21.45 22.33
N PRO A 27 18.64 -20.59 23.13
CA PRO A 27 18.50 -19.12 23.11
C PRO A 27 19.47 -18.36 22.19
N ALA A 28 19.09 -17.10 21.90
CA ALA A 28 19.90 -16.12 21.20
C ALA A 28 21.22 -15.78 21.92
N THR A 29 22.33 -15.74 21.17
CA THR A 29 23.61 -15.19 21.65
C THR A 29 23.96 -13.90 20.89
N PRO A 30 24.09 -12.74 21.56
CA PRO A 30 24.60 -11.52 20.95
C PRO A 30 26.13 -11.55 20.95
N LYS A 31 26.77 -11.43 19.78
CA LYS A 31 28.23 -11.24 19.68
C LYS A 31 28.56 -9.77 19.99
N GLN A 32 28.96 -9.52 21.24
CA GLN A 32 29.54 -8.25 21.66
C GLN A 32 31.07 -8.25 21.49
N ALA A 33 31.55 -7.12 20.96
CA ALA A 33 32.84 -6.46 21.09
C ALA A 33 34.09 -7.25 21.56
N LYS A 34 35.16 -7.17 20.75
CA LYS A 34 36.53 -7.23 21.26
C LYS A 34 37.16 -5.83 21.21
N VAL A 35 37.12 -5.14 22.35
CA VAL A 35 37.97 -3.98 22.63
C VAL A 35 39.24 -4.51 23.28
N GLN A 36 40.43 -4.14 22.76
CA GLN A 36 41.62 -4.09 23.61
C GLN A 36 42.64 -3.04 23.12
N LYS A 37 42.71 -1.96 23.91
CA LYS A 37 43.85 -1.11 24.31
C LYS A 37 44.70 -0.36 23.25
N THR A 38 44.47 0.96 23.24
CA THR A 38 45.35 2.14 23.12
C THR A 38 46.82 1.99 23.57
N PRO A 39 47.72 3.00 23.38
CA PRO A 39 47.71 4.20 22.49
C PRO A 39 49.08 4.47 21.81
N GLN A 40 49.16 5.06 20.61
CA GLN A 40 50.31 5.92 20.28
C GLN A 40 50.06 6.90 19.13
N SER A 41 50.43 8.15 19.42
CA SER A 41 50.54 9.32 18.55
C SER A 41 51.48 9.10 17.35
N SER A 42 51.11 9.57 16.16
CA SER A 42 51.89 10.55 15.37
C SER A 42 51.30 10.79 13.97
N ASN A 43 51.13 12.06 13.65
CA ASN A 43 50.92 12.73 12.35
C ASN A 43 51.21 11.93 11.07
N SER A 44 50.29 11.99 10.09
CA SER A 44 50.43 12.74 8.82
C SER A 44 49.61 12.14 7.67
N ALA A 45 49.22 13.03 6.73
CA ALA A 45 48.60 12.78 5.42
C ALA A 45 47.10 12.47 5.39
N THR A 46 46.29 13.54 5.50
CA THR A 46 44.88 13.57 5.10
C THR A 46 44.74 13.28 3.60
N ALA A 47 44.34 12.05 3.26
CA ALA A 47 43.84 11.71 1.94
C ALA A 47 42.51 12.43 1.70
N LYS A 48 42.48 13.20 0.61
CA LYS A 48 41.36 14.06 0.18
C LYS A 48 40.25 13.19 -0.42
N THR A 49 39.37 12.65 0.41
CA THR A 49 38.08 12.11 -0.05
C THR A 49 37.07 13.24 -0.06
N ASN A 50 36.70 13.72 -1.25
CA ASN A 50 35.56 14.62 -1.44
C ASN A 50 34.28 13.87 -1.03
N GLN A 51 33.87 14.01 0.23
CA GLN A 51 32.48 13.76 0.60
C GLN A 51 31.67 14.94 0.06
N ALA A 52 30.79 14.67 -0.90
CA ALA A 52 29.75 15.61 -1.27
C ALA A 52 28.87 15.84 -0.03
N ALA A 53 28.90 17.06 0.50
CA ALA A 53 27.98 17.48 1.53
C ALA A 53 26.53 17.27 1.05
N PRO A 54 25.59 16.85 1.92
CA PRO A 54 24.19 16.76 1.55
C PRO A 54 23.71 18.18 1.26
N ASN A 55 23.51 18.49 -0.02
CA ASN A 55 22.97 19.76 -0.44
C ASN A 55 21.51 19.80 0.06
N LYS A 56 21.25 20.61 1.09
CA LYS A 56 19.90 20.90 1.57
C LYS A 56 19.21 21.82 0.58
N THR A 57 18.91 21.31 -0.59
CA THR A 57 17.93 21.92 -1.49
C THR A 57 16.62 21.20 -1.23
N PRO A 58 15.56 21.88 -0.74
CA PRO A 58 14.22 21.31 -0.77
C PRO A 58 13.96 20.90 -2.21
N ALA A 59 13.59 19.64 -2.46
CA ALA A 59 13.13 19.23 -3.77
C ALA A 59 11.94 20.12 -4.13
N SER A 60 12.13 21.05 -5.07
CA SER A 60 11.03 21.87 -5.56
C SER A 60 9.98 20.95 -6.15
N ALA A 61 8.77 21.00 -5.61
CA ALA A 61 7.62 20.30 -6.16
C ALA A 61 7.45 20.68 -7.65
N PRO A 62 7.08 19.73 -8.52
CA PRO A 62 6.88 20.01 -9.93
C PRO A 62 5.80 21.09 -10.09
N THR A 63 6.16 22.23 -10.69
CA THR A 63 5.31 23.42 -10.82
C THR A 63 4.44 23.41 -12.07
N SER A 64 4.30 22.25 -12.73
CA SER A 64 3.48 22.10 -13.93
C SER A 64 2.12 21.53 -13.54
N PRO A 65 1.00 22.12 -14.00
CA PRO A 65 -0.30 21.50 -13.82
C PRO A 65 -0.25 20.09 -14.42
N SER A 66 -0.50 19.09 -13.58
CA SER A 66 -0.50 17.69 -14.00
C SER A 66 -1.63 17.49 -14.99
N THR A 67 -1.30 17.09 -16.23
CA THR A 67 -2.30 16.61 -17.20
C THR A 67 -2.73 15.18 -16.89
N ALA A 68 -2.09 14.52 -15.91
CA ALA A 68 -2.47 13.18 -15.51
C ALA A 68 -3.79 13.21 -14.72
N PRO A 69 -4.65 12.19 -14.88
CA PRO A 69 -5.88 12.09 -14.10
C PRO A 69 -5.57 12.04 -12.60
N SER A 70 -6.47 12.58 -11.78
CA SER A 70 -6.28 12.60 -10.33
C SER A 70 -6.48 11.24 -9.65
N THR A 71 -6.88 10.22 -10.39
CA THR A 71 -7.05 8.83 -9.91
C THR A 71 -6.63 7.86 -11.01
N ASP A 72 -6.17 6.68 -10.60
CA ASP A 72 -5.69 5.63 -11.48
C ASP A 72 -6.67 5.33 -12.64
N PRO A 73 -6.30 5.61 -13.90
CA PRO A 73 -7.19 5.41 -15.03
C PRO A 73 -7.53 3.93 -15.29
N GLU A 74 -6.69 2.98 -14.85
CA GLU A 74 -6.93 1.55 -15.07
C GLU A 74 -8.02 1.00 -14.14
N ILE A 75 -8.32 1.67 -13.03
CA ILE A 75 -9.37 1.24 -12.09
C ILE A 75 -10.73 1.17 -12.80
N CYS A 76 -10.96 2.06 -13.77
CA CYS A 76 -12.18 2.10 -14.56
C CYS A 76 -12.27 0.99 -15.59
N GLU A 77 -11.14 0.53 -16.13
CA GLU A 77 -11.12 -0.63 -17.02
C GLU A 77 -11.46 -1.91 -16.24
N LEU A 78 -10.98 -2.01 -15.00
CA LEU A 78 -11.35 -3.09 -14.09
C LEU A 78 -12.84 -3.03 -13.73
N SER A 79 -13.36 -1.84 -13.44
CA SER A 79 -14.78 -1.62 -13.12
C SER A 79 -15.69 -2.01 -14.30
N LYS A 80 -15.35 -1.58 -15.52
CA LYS A 80 -16.07 -1.94 -16.76
C LYS A 80 -16.11 -3.44 -17.02
N LYS A 81 -15.06 -4.16 -16.63
CA LYS A 81 -14.99 -5.63 -16.71
C LYS A 81 -15.74 -6.34 -15.58
N GLY A 82 -16.42 -5.61 -14.69
CA GLY A 82 -17.10 -6.17 -13.53
C GLY A 82 -16.15 -6.73 -12.47
N SER A 83 -14.88 -6.30 -12.48
CA SER A 83 -13.88 -6.81 -11.53
C SER A 83 -14.07 -6.18 -10.15
N GLN A 84 -14.23 -7.02 -9.14
CA GLN A 84 -14.30 -6.60 -7.73
C GLN A 84 -13.01 -5.87 -7.28
N ILE A 85 -11.90 -6.10 -7.99
CA ILE A 85 -10.61 -5.44 -7.72
C ILE A 85 -10.74 -3.92 -7.85
N ALA A 86 -11.59 -3.41 -8.75
CA ALA A 86 -11.76 -1.96 -8.91
C ALA A 86 -12.25 -1.31 -7.61
N LEU A 87 -13.31 -1.87 -7.02
CA LEU A 87 -13.88 -1.36 -5.79
C LEU A 87 -12.92 -1.56 -4.60
N GLN A 88 -12.25 -2.72 -4.53
CA GLN A 88 -11.25 -2.98 -3.50
C GLN A 88 -10.05 -2.00 -3.58
N SER A 89 -9.61 -1.68 -4.80
CA SER A 89 -8.53 -0.72 -5.03
C SER A 89 -8.93 0.68 -4.58
N LEU A 90 -10.18 1.09 -4.86
CA LEU A 90 -10.69 2.38 -4.36
C LEU A 90 -10.77 2.39 -2.83
N GLN A 91 -11.29 1.32 -2.22
CA GLN A 91 -11.36 1.20 -0.76
C GLN A 91 -9.98 1.23 -0.10
N CYS A 92 -8.99 0.57 -0.70
CA CYS A 92 -7.60 0.66 -0.28
C CYS A 92 -7.09 2.10 -0.40
N THR A 93 -7.42 2.79 -1.50
CA THR A 93 -7.02 4.18 -1.71
C THR A 93 -7.54 5.06 -0.59
N LEU A 94 -8.85 5.02 -0.33
CA LEU A 94 -9.50 5.81 0.72
C LEU A 94 -8.90 5.56 2.12
N GLN A 95 -8.40 4.36 2.39
CA GLN A 95 -7.75 4.01 3.66
C GLN A 95 -6.31 4.54 3.79
N HIS A 96 -5.61 4.75 2.67
CA HIS A 96 -4.20 5.11 2.63
C HIS A 96 -3.92 6.56 2.22
N LEU A 97 -4.95 7.35 1.93
CA LEU A 97 -4.81 8.78 1.70
C LEU A 97 -4.37 9.51 2.99
N PRO A 98 -3.57 10.58 2.87
CA PRO A 98 -3.34 11.51 3.96
C PRO A 98 -4.66 12.03 4.55
N GLU A 99 -4.69 12.23 5.87
CA GLU A 99 -5.92 12.58 6.62
C GLU A 99 -6.64 13.81 6.06
N THR A 100 -5.89 14.83 5.63
CA THR A 100 -6.43 16.06 5.04
C THR A 100 -7.17 15.80 3.73
N ILE A 101 -6.65 14.90 2.89
CA ILE A 101 -7.23 14.50 1.62
C ILE A 101 -8.42 13.58 1.87
N ALA A 102 -8.23 12.56 2.70
CA ALA A 102 -9.29 11.63 3.11
C ALA A 102 -10.50 12.37 3.70
N GLY A 103 -10.27 13.43 4.48
CA GLY A 103 -11.32 14.30 5.00
C GLY A 103 -12.17 14.96 3.93
N LYS A 104 -11.57 15.43 2.83
CA LYS A 104 -12.29 16.01 1.69
C LYS A 104 -13.15 14.98 0.95
N TRP A 105 -12.62 13.76 0.76
CA TRP A 105 -13.35 12.64 0.18
C TRP A 105 -14.54 12.23 1.05
N ASN A 106 -14.32 12.08 2.35
CA ASN A 106 -15.38 11.77 3.32
C ASN A 106 -16.46 12.86 3.35
N ALA A 107 -16.08 14.14 3.30
CA ALA A 107 -17.04 15.24 3.25
C ALA A 107 -17.92 15.17 1.99
N HIS A 108 -17.33 14.88 0.84
CA HIS A 108 -18.08 14.66 -0.42
C HIS A 108 -19.05 13.49 -0.30
N MET A 109 -18.57 12.33 0.17
CA MET A 109 -19.41 11.14 0.33
C MET A 109 -20.57 11.36 1.31
N GLN A 110 -20.33 12.06 2.41
CA GLN A 110 -21.37 12.37 3.41
C GLN A 110 -22.41 13.36 2.86
N ALA A 111 -21.98 14.37 2.10
CA ALA A 111 -22.87 15.33 1.47
C ALA A 111 -23.82 14.66 0.47
N GLY A 112 -23.30 13.70 -0.31
CA GLY A 112 -24.09 12.94 -1.31
C GLY A 112 -24.77 11.67 -0.78
N LYS A 113 -24.51 11.25 0.46
CA LYS A 113 -24.83 9.90 0.99
C LYS A 113 -24.36 8.77 0.07
N GLN A 114 -23.20 8.96 -0.57
CA GLN A 114 -22.65 8.05 -1.55
C GLN A 114 -21.95 6.86 -0.87
N LYS A 115 -22.06 5.70 -1.48
CA LYS A 115 -21.24 4.52 -1.15
C LYS A 115 -19.99 4.52 -2.04
N ASP A 116 -18.99 3.73 -1.66
CA ASP A 116 -17.75 3.57 -2.44
C ASP A 116 -18.02 3.18 -3.90
N SER A 117 -19.09 2.42 -4.17
CA SER A 117 -19.50 2.07 -5.54
C SER A 117 -19.98 3.26 -6.36
N ASP A 118 -20.69 4.18 -5.72
CA ASP A 118 -21.22 5.39 -6.36
C ASP A 118 -20.07 6.35 -6.66
N LEU A 119 -19.11 6.44 -5.72
CA LEU A 119 -17.88 7.19 -5.87
C LEU A 119 -17.00 6.62 -6.99
N LEU A 120 -16.84 5.29 -7.06
CA LEU A 120 -16.12 4.64 -8.17
C LEU A 120 -16.77 4.95 -9.51
N LYS A 121 -18.10 4.97 -9.55
CA LYS A 121 -18.84 5.34 -10.75
C LYS A 121 -18.59 6.81 -11.13
N GLU A 122 -18.69 7.74 -10.18
CA GLU A 122 -18.40 9.16 -10.42
C GLU A 122 -17.00 9.38 -11.00
N ILE A 123 -15.99 8.71 -10.45
CA ILE A 123 -14.60 8.74 -10.96
C ILE A 123 -14.53 8.26 -12.41
N CYS A 124 -15.19 7.16 -12.72
CA CYS A 124 -15.12 6.58 -14.05
C CYS A 124 -15.94 7.33 -15.09
N ASP A 125 -17.08 7.89 -14.71
CA ASP A 125 -17.89 8.74 -15.58
C ASP A 125 -17.11 10.04 -15.92
N ALA A 126 -16.40 10.64 -14.95
CA ALA A 126 -15.53 11.79 -15.19
C ALA A 126 -14.36 11.45 -16.13
N LYS A 127 -13.72 10.29 -15.92
CA LYS A 127 -12.64 9.80 -16.79
C LYS A 127 -13.10 9.67 -18.25
N GLU A 128 -14.32 9.21 -18.51
CA GLU A 128 -14.85 9.11 -19.88
C GLU A 128 -14.91 10.46 -20.59
N GLN A 129 -15.08 11.54 -19.83
CA GLN A 129 -15.01 12.92 -20.33
C GLN A 129 -13.59 13.50 -20.34
N ASN A 130 -12.57 12.71 -19.99
CA ASN A 130 -11.19 13.16 -19.76
C ASN A 130 -11.09 14.29 -18.72
N GLU A 131 -11.97 14.25 -17.72
CA GLU A 131 -12.01 15.21 -16.62
C GLU A 131 -11.77 14.52 -15.27
N ASP A 132 -11.40 15.33 -14.27
CA ASP A 132 -11.50 14.92 -12.87
C ASP A 132 -12.94 15.02 -12.38
N PRO A 133 -13.33 14.20 -11.37
CA PRO A 133 -14.57 14.37 -10.65
C PRO A 133 -14.75 15.81 -10.16
N GLU A 134 -15.98 16.30 -10.13
CA GLU A 134 -16.25 17.70 -9.82
C GLU A 134 -15.75 18.09 -8.43
N PHE A 135 -15.89 17.20 -7.44
CA PHE A 135 -15.38 17.46 -6.08
C PHE A 135 -13.84 17.54 -6.03
N MET A 136 -13.15 16.86 -6.95
CA MET A 136 -11.69 16.87 -7.05
C MET A 136 -11.15 18.14 -7.72
N LYS A 137 -11.98 18.93 -8.41
CA LYS A 137 -11.56 20.22 -9.00
C LYS A 137 -11.06 21.24 -7.95
N LYS A 138 -11.44 21.05 -6.68
CA LYS A 138 -11.00 21.88 -5.53
C LYS A 138 -9.69 21.43 -4.90
N PHE A 139 -9.10 20.34 -5.37
CA PHE A 139 -7.85 19.80 -4.86
C PHE A 139 -6.69 20.50 -5.55
N SER A 140 -5.62 20.72 -4.82
CA SER A 140 -4.35 21.19 -5.41
C SER A 140 -3.73 20.09 -6.29
N ASP A 141 -2.84 20.48 -7.20
CA ASP A 141 -2.15 19.51 -8.07
C ASP A 141 -1.34 18.48 -7.27
N ASP A 142 -0.73 18.90 -6.15
CA ASP A 142 -0.03 17.99 -5.24
C ASP A 142 -0.99 16.97 -4.58
N GLU A 143 -2.17 17.41 -4.16
CA GLU A 143 -3.19 16.51 -3.59
C GLU A 143 -3.71 15.52 -4.63
N LYS A 144 -3.93 15.97 -5.86
CA LYS A 144 -4.31 15.11 -6.98
C LYS A 144 -3.24 14.08 -7.29
N GLY A 145 -1.97 14.49 -7.31
CA GLY A 145 -0.82 13.60 -7.48
C GLY A 145 -0.76 12.52 -6.40
N MET A 146 -0.91 12.91 -5.13
CA MET A 146 -0.95 11.94 -4.02
C MET A 146 -2.10 10.94 -4.14
N VAL A 147 -3.28 11.38 -4.58
CA VAL A 147 -4.42 10.49 -4.81
C VAL A 147 -4.12 9.51 -5.93
N ASN A 148 -3.63 10.01 -7.07
CA ASN A 148 -3.28 9.19 -8.21
C ASN A 148 -2.24 8.12 -7.82
N ASP A 149 -1.14 8.51 -7.19
CA ASP A 149 -0.08 7.59 -6.78
C ASP A 149 -0.59 6.52 -5.81
N THR A 150 -1.37 6.94 -4.81
CA THR A 150 -1.99 6.00 -3.84
C THR A 150 -2.91 5.02 -4.54
N SER A 151 -3.71 5.49 -5.49
CA SER A 151 -4.65 4.63 -6.23
C SER A 151 -3.96 3.61 -7.12
N ILE A 152 -2.86 3.99 -7.79
CA ILE A 152 -2.03 3.08 -8.58
C ILE A 152 -1.41 2.00 -7.68
N LEU A 153 -0.85 2.41 -6.53
CA LEU A 153 -0.24 1.47 -5.58
C LEU A 153 -1.28 0.47 -5.04
N CYS A 154 -2.48 0.94 -4.73
CA CYS A 154 -3.57 0.09 -4.27
C CYS A 154 -4.04 -0.89 -5.36
N ARG A 155 -4.19 -0.44 -6.61
CA ARG A 155 -4.48 -1.33 -7.74
C ARG A 155 -3.42 -2.43 -7.86
N ILE A 156 -2.14 -2.05 -7.89
CA ILE A 156 -1.04 -3.01 -8.03
C ILE A 156 -1.06 -4.03 -6.90
N ARG A 157 -1.29 -3.59 -5.65
CA ARG A 157 -1.38 -4.52 -4.50
C ARG A 157 -2.49 -5.57 -4.68
N HIS A 158 -3.61 -5.22 -5.31
CA HIS A 158 -4.71 -6.15 -5.52
C HIS A 158 -4.61 -6.97 -6.81
N THR A 159 -3.88 -6.50 -7.83
CA THR A 159 -3.68 -7.23 -9.09
C THR A 159 -2.41 -8.07 -9.11
N ALA A 160 -1.41 -7.75 -8.28
CA ALA A 160 -0.18 -8.50 -8.22
C ALA A 160 -0.41 -9.92 -7.66
N PRO A 161 0.19 -10.94 -8.29
CA PRO A 161 0.14 -12.29 -7.75
C PRO A 161 0.82 -12.33 -6.38
N SER A 162 0.29 -13.15 -5.47
CA SER A 162 0.93 -13.37 -4.17
C SER A 162 2.31 -13.99 -4.35
N GLU A 163 3.22 -13.70 -3.43
CA GLU A 163 4.58 -14.28 -3.44
C GLU A 163 4.54 -15.81 -3.47
N CYS A 164 3.56 -16.43 -2.82
CA CYS A 164 3.33 -17.88 -2.88
C CYS A 164 3.07 -18.38 -4.31
N LYS A 165 2.30 -17.64 -5.11
CA LYS A 165 2.00 -18.01 -6.50
C LYS A 165 3.20 -17.77 -7.41
N VAL A 166 3.98 -16.73 -7.15
CA VAL A 166 5.23 -16.47 -7.89
C VAL A 166 6.26 -17.56 -7.62
N LEU A 167 6.43 -17.99 -6.37
CA LEU A 167 7.36 -19.08 -6.01
C LEU A 167 6.97 -20.41 -6.66
N GLN A 168 5.67 -20.71 -6.77
CA GLN A 168 5.21 -21.91 -7.49
C GLN A 168 5.52 -21.89 -8.99
N LEU A 169 5.56 -20.72 -9.63
CA LEU A 169 5.92 -20.58 -11.05
C LEU A 169 7.43 -20.71 -11.31
N VAL A 170 8.28 -20.47 -10.30
CA VAL A 170 9.75 -20.57 -10.43
C VAL A 170 10.25 -21.99 -10.15
N VAL A 171 9.46 -22.79 -9.41
CA VAL A 171 9.82 -24.18 -9.04
C VAL A 171 9.24 -25.23 -10.00
N ALA A 172 8.36 -24.82 -10.92
CA ALA A 172 7.79 -25.68 -11.97
C ALA A 172 8.63 -25.67 -13.25
#